data_AF-A0A8X7RF61-F1
#
_entry.id   AF-A0A8X7RF61-F1
#
_cell.length_a   1.000
_cell.length_b   1.000
_cell.length_c   1.000
_cell.angle_alpha   90.00
_cell.angle_beta   90.00
_cell.angle_gamma   90.00
#
_symmetry.space_group_name_H-M   'P 1'
#
loop_
_entity.id
_entity.type
_entity.pdbx_description
1 polymer ?
#
loop_
_entity_poly.entity_id
_entity_poly.type
_entity_poly.pdbx_seq_one_letter_code
_entity_poly.pdbx_strand_id
1 'polypeptide(L)'
;MGGGPREPWHDIHCKLDGPAAWDVLYNFEQRWMKQGSGRRYLVSMERLSEITVPPLPFVKSDDVEGWTVQIFRSIDDGAVLGFPEDPREASSVGLITGKNNVIERSIQDAYINAIRRAKHFIYIENQYFLGSSFGWSSRDVNINEINALHLIPKEISLKIVSKIEAGRDFQCML
;
A
#
# COMPACT_ATOMS: atom_id res chain seq x y z
N MET A 1 14.51 -26.66 34.51
CA MET A 1 14.13 -26.52 33.09
C MET A 1 14.22 -25.05 32.74
N GLY A 2 15.29 -24.61 32.09
CA GLY A 2 15.40 -23.24 31.60
C GLY A 2 14.89 -23.20 30.17
N GLY A 3 13.72 -22.61 29.94
CA GLY A 3 13.29 -22.26 28.58
C GLY A 3 14.16 -21.11 28.08
N GLY A 4 14.67 -21.21 26.84
CA GLY A 4 15.41 -20.12 26.22
C GLY A 4 14.58 -18.84 26.11
N PRO A 5 15.20 -17.67 25.91
CA PRO A 5 14.46 -16.43 25.72
C PRO A 5 13.55 -16.57 24.49
N ARG A 6 12.25 -16.27 24.67
CA ARG A 6 11.33 -16.14 23.53
C ARG A 6 11.76 -14.97 22.66
N GLU A 7 11.50 -15.04 21.36
CA GLU A 7 11.56 -13.88 20.48
C GLU A 7 10.31 -13.01 20.74
N PRO A 8 10.46 -11.77 21.24
CA PRO A 8 9.32 -10.87 21.38
C PRO A 8 8.80 -10.43 20.02
N TRP A 9 7.48 -10.41 19.85
CA TRP A 9 6.83 -9.93 18.64
C TRP A 9 6.46 -8.46 18.82
N HIS A 10 7.14 -7.58 18.07
CA HIS A 10 6.82 -6.16 17.98
C HIS A 10 6.20 -5.90 16.61
N ASP A 11 4.98 -5.36 16.58
CA ASP A 11 4.17 -5.21 15.36
C ASP A 11 3.11 -4.11 15.55
N ILE A 12 2.57 -3.60 14.44
CA ILE A 12 1.57 -2.53 14.41
C ILE A 12 0.34 -2.99 13.61
N HIS A 13 -0.84 -2.77 14.18
CA HIS A 13 -2.12 -3.07 13.52
C HIS A 13 -3.10 -1.90 13.66
N CYS A 14 -4.11 -1.85 12.80
CA CYS A 14 -5.19 -0.87 12.91
C CYS A 14 -6.55 -1.53 12.72
N LYS A 15 -7.59 -0.85 13.24
CA LYS A 15 -8.99 -1.18 12.96
C LYS A 15 -9.56 -0.03 12.12
N LEU A 16 -10.30 -0.37 11.07
CA LEU A 16 -10.97 0.59 10.21
C LEU A 16 -12.48 0.53 10.44
N ASP A 17 -13.08 1.69 10.67
CA ASP A 17 -14.54 1.86 10.70
C ASP A 17 -14.98 2.76 9.54
N GLY A 18 -16.27 2.69 9.18
CA GLY A 18 -16.85 3.53 8.13
C GLY A 18 -16.55 3.04 6.70
N PRO A 19 -16.64 3.92 5.68
CA PRO A 19 -16.55 3.52 4.27
C PRO A 19 -15.28 2.74 3.90
N ALA A 20 -14.13 3.05 4.51
CA ALA A 20 -12.87 2.37 4.22
C ALA A 20 -12.90 0.87 4.61
N ALA A 21 -13.76 0.45 5.53
CA ALA A 21 -13.93 -0.97 5.85
C ALA A 21 -14.55 -1.76 4.68
N TRP A 22 -15.40 -1.11 3.87
CA TRP A 22 -15.98 -1.71 2.67
C TRP A 22 -14.95 -1.93 1.57
N ASP A 23 -13.95 -1.05 1.45
CA ASP A 23 -12.86 -1.23 0.49
C ASP A 23 -12.01 -2.48 0.83
N VAL A 24 -11.81 -2.75 2.13
CA VAL A 24 -11.14 -3.99 2.60
C VAL A 24 -11.98 -5.23 2.30
N LEU A 25 -13.30 -5.16 2.51
CA LEU A 25 -14.23 -6.23 2.14
C LEU A 25 -14.22 -6.47 0.62
N TYR A 26 -14.28 -5.41 -0.18
CA TYR A 26 -14.25 -5.51 -1.64
C TYR A 26 -12.95 -6.17 -2.13
N ASN A 27 -11.81 -5.81 -1.53
CA ASN A 27 -10.55 -6.50 -1.79
C ASN A 27 -10.63 -8.00 -1.48
N PHE A 28 -11.25 -8.40 -0.36
CA PHE A 28 -11.45 -9.81 -0.04
C PHE A 28 -12.33 -10.51 -1.09
N GLU A 29 -13.46 -9.92 -1.45
CA GLU A 29 -14.39 -10.48 -2.43
C GLU A 29 -13.74 -10.66 -3.80
N GLN A 30 -13.02 -9.66 -4.30
CA GLN A 30 -12.30 -9.73 -5.57
C GLN A 30 -11.34 -10.94 -5.62
N ARG A 31 -10.61 -11.17 -4.53
CA ARG A 31 -9.66 -12.28 -4.42
C ARG A 31 -10.37 -13.63 -4.28
N TRP A 32 -11.39 -13.69 -3.42
CA TRP A 32 -12.19 -14.90 -3.23
C TRP A 32 -12.90 -15.34 -4.51
N MET A 33 -13.36 -14.37 -5.31
CA MET A 33 -13.97 -14.62 -6.61
C MET A 33 -12.98 -15.19 -7.62
N LYS A 34 -11.71 -14.77 -7.58
CA LYS A 34 -10.67 -15.22 -8.52
C LYS A 34 -10.07 -16.57 -8.13
N GLN A 35 -9.77 -16.78 -6.84
CA GLN A 35 -8.95 -17.90 -6.36
C GLN A 35 -9.64 -18.76 -5.29
N GLY A 36 -10.78 -18.31 -4.76
CA GLY A 36 -11.57 -19.04 -3.77
C GLY A 36 -12.66 -19.89 -4.41
N SER A 37 -13.80 -20.02 -3.71
CA SER A 37 -14.95 -20.83 -4.16
C SER A 37 -15.99 -20.01 -4.95
N GLY A 38 -15.58 -18.91 -5.57
CA GLY A 38 -16.49 -17.99 -6.26
C GLY A 38 -17.59 -17.46 -5.32
N ARG A 39 -18.78 -17.21 -5.87
CA ARG A 39 -19.90 -16.59 -5.13
C ARG A 39 -20.53 -17.47 -4.06
N ARG A 40 -20.26 -18.78 -4.06
CA ARG A 40 -21.01 -19.79 -3.28
C ARG A 40 -21.10 -19.47 -1.78
N TYR A 41 -20.04 -18.90 -1.22
CA TYR A 41 -19.91 -18.63 0.22
C TYR A 41 -19.75 -17.14 0.55
N LEU A 42 -19.82 -16.27 -0.46
CA LEU A 42 -19.84 -14.83 -0.21
C LEU A 42 -21.23 -14.44 0.29
N VAL A 43 -21.27 -13.60 1.33
CA VAL A 43 -22.52 -13.01 1.80
C VAL A 43 -23.01 -12.06 0.71
N SER A 44 -24.27 -12.19 0.28
CA SER A 44 -24.80 -11.31 -0.76
C SER A 44 -24.94 -9.88 -0.25
N MET A 45 -24.89 -8.93 -1.18
CA MET A 45 -25.05 -7.52 -0.83
C MET A 45 -26.43 -7.23 -0.22
N GLU A 46 -27.48 -7.96 -0.63
CA GLU A 46 -28.80 -7.83 0.01
C GLU A 46 -28.72 -8.20 1.50
N ARG A 47 -28.10 -9.34 1.82
CA ARG A 47 -27.94 -9.78 3.22
C ARG A 47 -27.03 -8.85 4.01
N LEU A 48 -25.98 -8.30 3.40
CA LEU A 48 -25.13 -7.30 4.03
C LEU A 48 -25.94 -6.04 4.35
N SER A 49 -26.79 -5.56 3.44
CA SER A 49 -27.63 -4.37 3.65
C SER A 49 -28.65 -4.51 4.79
N GLU A 50 -29.02 -5.74 5.16
CA GLU A 50 -29.90 -6.01 6.31
C GLU A 50 -29.17 -5.87 7.65
N ILE A 51 -27.84 -6.00 7.67
CA ILE A 51 -27.04 -6.04 8.90
C ILE A 51 -26.00 -4.92 9.00
N THR A 52 -25.70 -4.23 7.89
CA THR A 52 -24.75 -3.11 7.83
C THR A 52 -25.34 -1.91 7.09
N VAL A 53 -24.83 -0.72 7.43
CA VAL A 53 -25.14 0.50 6.69
C VAL A 53 -24.21 0.57 5.48
N PRO A 54 -24.74 0.73 4.25
CA PRO A 54 -23.90 0.91 3.06
C PRO A 54 -23.04 2.17 3.20
N PRO A 55 -21.88 2.24 2.52
CA PRO A 55 -21.03 3.42 2.60
C PRO A 55 -21.82 4.65 2.13
N LEU A 56 -22.07 5.57 3.06
CA LEU A 56 -22.77 6.81 2.76
C LEU A 56 -21.85 7.73 1.94
N PRO A 57 -22.42 8.60 1.08
CA PRO A 57 -21.65 9.59 0.36
C PRO A 57 -20.80 10.42 1.33
N PHE A 58 -19.60 10.80 0.92
CA PHE A 58 -18.73 11.64 1.74
C PHE A 58 -19.48 12.91 2.17
N VAL A 59 -19.70 13.05 3.48
CA VAL A 59 -20.17 14.28 4.10
C VAL A 59 -18.97 14.91 4.78
N LYS A 60 -18.64 16.15 4.40
CA LYS A 60 -17.59 16.91 5.08
C LYS A 60 -18.03 17.06 6.54
N SER A 61 -17.30 16.41 7.43
CA SER A 61 -17.58 16.44 8.86
C SER A 61 -16.81 17.58 9.49
N ASP A 62 -17.46 18.31 10.40
CA ASP A 62 -16.79 19.24 11.33
C ASP A 62 -16.22 18.49 12.55
N ASP A 63 -16.34 17.16 12.57
CA ASP A 63 -15.75 16.31 13.60
C ASP A 63 -14.22 16.36 13.55
N VAL A 64 -13.63 16.91 14.61
CA VAL A 64 -12.18 17.03 14.78
C VAL A 64 -11.49 15.68 14.97
N GLU A 65 -12.22 14.65 15.37
CA GLU A 65 -11.72 13.27 15.52
C GLU A 65 -11.94 12.44 14.24
N GLY A 66 -12.54 13.03 13.21
CA GLY A 66 -12.83 12.36 11.94
C GLY A 66 -11.57 12.06 11.13
N TRP A 67 -11.52 10.88 10.51
CA TRP A 67 -10.41 10.46 9.67
C TRP A 67 -10.81 10.38 8.19
N THR A 68 -9.94 10.86 7.31
CA THR A 68 -9.99 10.53 5.88
C THR A 68 -9.01 9.40 5.62
N VAL A 69 -9.52 8.25 5.18
CA VAL A 69 -8.74 7.02 4.94
C VAL A 69 -8.87 6.62 3.49
N GLN A 70 -7.75 6.17 2.92
CA GLN A 70 -7.69 5.56 1.59
C GLN A 70 -6.97 4.22 1.69
N ILE A 71 -7.52 3.18 1.07
CA ILE A 71 -6.92 1.85 1.02
C ILE A 71 -6.02 1.72 -0.19
N PHE A 72 -4.86 1.09 0.02
CA PHE A 72 -3.84 0.84 -1.00
C PHE A 72 -3.46 -0.63 -1.01
N ARG A 73 -3.05 -1.15 -2.17
CA ARG A 73 -2.68 -2.56 -2.35
C ARG A 73 -1.45 -2.72 -3.25
N SER A 74 -0.91 -3.94 -3.21
CA SER A 74 0.04 -4.49 -4.18
C SER A 74 -0.54 -5.83 -4.65
N ILE A 75 -1.13 -5.85 -5.84
CA ILE A 75 -1.87 -7.01 -6.35
C ILE A 75 -1.93 -6.99 -7.89
N ASP A 76 -2.15 -8.13 -8.52
CA ASP A 76 -2.33 -8.24 -9.98
C ASP A 76 -3.64 -8.95 -10.36
N ASP A 77 -4.00 -8.86 -11.64
CA ASP A 77 -5.17 -9.50 -12.25
C ASP A 77 -5.17 -11.04 -12.17
N GLY A 78 -4.03 -11.66 -11.84
CA GLY A 78 -3.93 -13.07 -11.50
C GLY A 78 -4.57 -13.40 -10.15
N ALA A 79 -4.58 -12.45 -9.22
CA ALA A 79 -5.10 -12.61 -7.86
C ALA A 79 -6.49 -12.00 -7.65
N VAL A 80 -6.98 -11.15 -8.55
CA VAL A 80 -8.31 -10.51 -8.43
C VAL A 80 -9.18 -10.70 -9.67
N LEU A 81 -10.49 -10.67 -9.46
CA LEU A 81 -11.47 -10.52 -10.52
C LEU A 81 -11.89 -9.04 -10.63
N GLY A 82 -12.04 -8.53 -11.85
CA GLY A 82 -12.62 -7.20 -12.11
C GLY A 82 -11.63 -6.08 -12.43
N PHE A 83 -10.35 -6.38 -12.68
CA PHE A 83 -9.45 -5.40 -13.31
C PHE A 83 -9.85 -5.17 -14.78
N PRO A 84 -9.75 -3.93 -15.29
CA PRO A 84 -10.01 -3.64 -16.70
C PRO A 84 -9.03 -4.38 -17.60
N GLU A 85 -9.53 -4.93 -18.71
CA GLU A 85 -8.69 -5.61 -19.72
C GLU A 85 -8.06 -4.61 -20.71
N ASP A 86 -8.73 -3.49 -21.01
CA ASP A 86 -8.18 -2.45 -21.90
C ASP A 86 -7.07 -1.66 -21.16
N PRO A 87 -5.84 -1.57 -21.71
CA PRO A 87 -4.73 -0.87 -21.07
C PRO A 87 -4.98 0.62 -20.79
N ARG A 88 -5.81 1.30 -21.60
CA ARG A 88 -6.15 2.71 -21.37
C ARG A 88 -7.10 2.85 -20.21
N GLU A 89 -8.08 1.95 -20.09
CA GLU A 89 -8.97 1.88 -18.93
C GLU A 89 -8.18 1.58 -17.65
N ALA A 90 -7.30 0.57 -17.68
CA ALA A 90 -6.41 0.23 -16.56
C ALA A 90 -5.56 1.44 -16.13
N SER A 91 -4.93 2.14 -17.09
CA SER A 91 -4.13 3.33 -16.80
C SER A 91 -4.97 4.48 -16.23
N SER A 92 -6.21 4.65 -16.66
CA SER A 92 -7.11 5.73 -16.18
C SER A 92 -7.45 5.61 -14.70
N VAL A 93 -7.41 4.40 -14.14
CA VAL A 93 -7.65 4.11 -12.72
C VAL A 93 -6.35 3.86 -11.94
N GLY A 94 -5.19 4.20 -12.51
CA GLY A 94 -3.89 4.12 -11.85
C GLY A 94 -3.29 2.70 -11.80
N LEU A 95 -3.80 1.76 -12.60
CA LEU A 95 -3.19 0.44 -12.77
C LEU A 95 -2.12 0.49 -13.86
N ILE A 96 -1.17 -0.44 -13.78
CA ILE A 96 -0.07 -0.56 -14.75
C ILE A 96 -0.21 -1.87 -15.52
N THR A 97 -0.18 -1.78 -16.83
CA THR A 97 -0.10 -2.97 -17.70
C THR A 97 1.36 -3.42 -17.81
N GLY A 98 1.66 -4.57 -17.20
CA GLY A 98 2.92 -5.29 -17.40
C GLY A 98 2.91 -6.10 -18.69
N LYS A 99 3.89 -7.00 -18.87
CA LYS A 99 3.97 -7.85 -20.09
C LYS A 99 2.74 -8.75 -20.25
N ASN A 100 2.28 -9.34 -19.15
CA ASN A 100 1.21 -10.35 -19.16
C ASN A 100 0.06 -10.03 -18.21
N ASN A 101 0.23 -9.06 -17.30
CA ASN A 101 -0.67 -8.83 -16.17
C ASN A 101 -0.93 -7.34 -16.00
N VAL A 102 -2.14 -6.99 -15.58
CA VAL A 102 -2.49 -5.68 -15.02
C VAL A 102 -2.16 -5.68 -13.52
N ILE A 103 -1.42 -4.67 -13.07
CA ILE A 103 -0.85 -4.59 -11.72
C ILE A 103 -1.32 -3.31 -11.02
N GLU A 104 -1.81 -3.46 -9.80
CA GLU A 104 -1.97 -2.39 -8.84
C GLU A 104 -0.73 -2.31 -7.94
N ARG A 105 -0.15 -1.11 -7.83
CA ARG A 105 1.00 -0.83 -6.95
C ARG A 105 0.78 0.43 -6.12
N SER A 106 -0.46 0.66 -5.74
CA SER A 106 -0.91 1.85 -5.05
C SER A 106 -0.25 2.01 -3.66
N ILE A 107 0.23 0.92 -3.02
CA ILE A 107 1.07 1.00 -1.81
C ILE A 107 2.37 1.76 -2.09
N GLN A 108 3.11 1.40 -3.15
CA GLN A 108 4.36 2.08 -3.51
C GLN A 108 4.09 3.56 -3.79
N ASP A 109 3.03 3.86 -4.52
CA ASP A 109 2.69 5.23 -4.90
C ASP A 109 2.25 6.07 -3.69
N ALA A 110 1.53 5.47 -2.73
CA ALA A 110 1.18 6.11 -1.47
C ALA A 110 2.42 6.46 -0.64
N TYR A 111 3.38 5.54 -0.52
CA TYR A 111 4.66 5.81 0.14
C TYR A 111 5.43 6.94 -0.54
N ILE A 112 5.57 6.92 -1.86
CA ILE A 112 6.25 7.98 -2.62
C ILE A 112 5.60 9.33 -2.35
N ASN A 113 4.27 9.41 -2.43
CA ASN A 113 3.55 10.65 -2.18
C ASN A 113 3.70 11.13 -0.72
N ALA A 114 3.69 10.21 0.25
CA ALA A 114 3.91 10.53 1.66
C ALA A 114 5.32 11.09 1.93
N ILE A 115 6.35 10.49 1.33
CA ILE A 115 7.73 10.96 1.44
C ILE A 115 7.87 12.33 0.77
N ARG A 116 7.36 12.50 -0.45
CA ARG A 116 7.48 13.75 -1.20
C ARG A 116 6.81 14.94 -0.51
N ARG A 117 5.68 14.73 0.17
CA ARG A 117 4.98 15.78 0.94
C ARG A 117 5.59 16.05 2.32
N ALA A 118 6.45 15.18 2.84
CA ALA A 118 7.01 15.32 4.18
C ALA A 118 7.76 16.64 4.35
N LYS A 119 7.45 17.36 5.45
CA LYS A 119 8.01 18.68 5.75
C LYS A 119 9.02 18.69 6.89
N HIS A 120 8.83 17.84 7.91
CA HIS A 120 9.54 17.92 9.19
C HIS A 120 10.33 16.66 9.48
N PHE A 121 9.69 15.49 9.49
CA PHE A 121 10.39 14.22 9.69
C PHE A 121 9.66 13.05 9.03
N ILE A 122 10.35 11.91 8.96
CA ILE A 122 9.80 10.60 8.61
C ILE A 122 10.23 9.61 9.71
N TYR A 123 9.29 8.77 10.15
CA TYR A 123 9.54 7.64 11.05
C TYR A 123 9.03 6.36 10.36
N ILE A 124 9.85 5.32 10.35
CA ILE A 124 9.52 4.04 9.72
C ILE A 124 9.84 2.93 10.72
N GLU A 125 8.88 2.05 10.96
CA GLU A 125 9.11 0.72 11.51
C GLU A 125 8.76 -0.30 10.42
N ASN A 126 9.73 -1.12 10.01
CA ASN A 126 9.49 -2.13 8.99
C ASN A 126 10.41 -3.35 9.18
N GLN A 127 9.91 -4.53 8.82
CA GLN A 127 10.71 -5.76 8.84
C GLN A 127 11.86 -5.72 7.82
N TYR A 128 11.67 -5.04 6.69
CA TYR A 128 12.67 -4.94 5.62
C TYR A 128 12.92 -3.47 5.23
N PHE A 129 14.20 -3.13 5.04
CA PHE A 129 14.60 -1.84 4.48
C PHE A 129 15.69 -2.02 3.42
N LEU A 130 15.28 -2.32 2.20
CA LEU A 130 16.12 -2.43 1.01
C LEU A 130 15.35 -1.89 -0.19
N GLY A 131 16.03 -1.66 -1.32
CA GLY A 131 15.39 -1.23 -2.56
C GLY A 131 16.16 -0.15 -3.30
N SER A 132 15.55 0.38 -4.35
CA SER A 132 16.16 1.32 -5.28
C SER A 132 17.51 0.82 -5.81
N SER A 133 17.57 -0.46 -6.17
CA SER A 133 18.83 -1.13 -6.53
C SER A 133 19.54 -0.47 -7.71
N PHE A 134 18.80 0.17 -8.62
CA PHE A 134 19.34 0.97 -9.71
C PHE A 134 20.31 2.08 -9.27
N GLY A 135 20.24 2.52 -8.00
CA GLY A 135 21.14 3.52 -7.42
C GLY A 135 22.27 2.94 -6.57
N TRP A 136 22.41 1.62 -6.50
CA TRP A 136 23.48 0.98 -5.71
C TRP A 136 24.83 1.12 -6.40
N SER A 137 25.91 1.08 -5.62
CA SER A 137 27.28 0.97 -6.12
C SER A 137 27.86 -0.34 -5.62
N SER A 138 28.08 -1.29 -6.53
CA SER A 138 28.72 -2.56 -6.19
C SER A 138 29.67 -3.00 -7.28
N ARG A 139 30.77 -3.64 -6.86
CA ARG A 139 31.74 -4.30 -7.75
C ARG A 139 31.51 -5.81 -7.84
N ASP A 140 30.75 -6.37 -6.91
CA ASP A 140 30.61 -7.82 -6.72
C ASP A 140 29.28 -8.36 -7.27
N VAL A 141 28.31 -7.48 -7.56
CA VAL A 141 27.00 -7.88 -8.11
C VAL A 141 26.63 -7.08 -9.34
N ASN A 142 25.99 -7.75 -10.30
CA ASN A 142 25.37 -7.08 -11.44
C ASN A 142 24.08 -6.40 -11.00
N ILE A 143 24.10 -5.07 -10.88
CA ILE A 143 22.97 -4.27 -10.39
C ILE A 143 21.70 -4.47 -11.23
N ASN A 144 21.85 -4.72 -12.54
CA ASN A 144 20.73 -4.93 -13.45
C ASN A 144 19.98 -6.24 -13.19
N GLU A 145 20.59 -7.18 -12.47
CA GLU A 145 19.97 -8.47 -12.14
C GLU A 145 19.20 -8.42 -10.80
N ILE A 146 19.47 -7.43 -9.94
CA ILE A 146 18.88 -7.33 -8.59
C ILE A 146 17.38 -7.07 -8.64
N ASN A 147 16.92 -6.25 -9.59
CA ASN A 147 15.50 -5.94 -9.84
C ASN A 147 14.68 -5.43 -8.63
N ALA A 148 15.32 -4.92 -7.57
CA ALA A 148 14.66 -4.25 -6.44
C ALA A 148 14.39 -2.77 -6.78
N LEU A 149 13.54 -2.52 -7.77
CA LEU A 149 13.39 -1.23 -8.45
C LEU A 149 12.45 -0.22 -7.76
N HIS A 150 11.81 -0.57 -6.64
CA HIS A 150 10.94 0.38 -5.94
C HIS A 150 11.72 1.59 -5.39
N LEU A 151 11.06 2.74 -5.30
CA LEU A 151 11.73 4.03 -5.12
C LEU A 151 11.94 4.45 -3.66
N ILE A 152 11.47 3.66 -2.68
CA ILE A 152 11.32 4.13 -1.30
C ILE A 152 12.64 4.60 -0.67
N PRO A 153 13.75 3.83 -0.71
CA PRO A 153 15.04 4.32 -0.21
C PRO A 153 15.53 5.58 -0.95
N LYS A 154 15.39 5.62 -2.29
CA LYS A 154 15.85 6.76 -3.08
C LYS A 154 15.04 8.04 -2.79
N GLU A 155 13.73 7.95 -2.69
CA GLU A 155 12.85 9.09 -2.37
C GLU A 155 13.16 9.67 -0.98
N ILE A 156 13.44 8.82 0.01
CA ILE A 156 13.87 9.28 1.35
C ILE A 156 15.19 10.05 1.24
N SER A 157 16.19 9.48 0.57
CA SER A 157 17.50 10.14 0.43
C SER A 157 17.40 11.47 -0.31
N LEU A 158 16.62 11.54 -1.40
CA LEU A 158 16.39 12.78 -2.16
C LEU A 158 15.59 13.80 -1.34
N LYS A 159 14.62 13.35 -0.51
CA LYS A 159 13.92 14.25 0.41
C LYS A 159 14.89 14.91 1.38
N ILE A 160 15.77 14.14 2.00
CA ILE A 160 16.79 14.67 2.93
C ILE A 160 17.70 15.67 2.21
N VAL A 161 18.25 15.31 1.04
CA VAL A 161 19.08 16.21 0.22
C VAL A 161 18.36 17.53 -0.07
N SER A 162 17.10 17.48 -0.51
CA SER A 162 16.31 18.68 -0.81
C SER A 162 16.08 19.60 0.42
N LYS A 163 16.16 19.05 1.63
CA LYS A 163 16.01 19.79 2.88
C LYS A 163 17.33 20.43 3.30
N ILE A 164 18.43 19.71 3.15
CA ILE A 164 19.80 20.22 3.33
C ILE A 164 20.05 21.40 2.38
N GLU A 165 19.77 21.22 1.08
CA GLU A 165 19.95 22.28 0.06
C GLU A 165 19.11 23.53 0.35
N ALA A 166 17.94 23.35 0.97
CA ALA A 166 17.07 24.44 1.37
C ALA A 166 17.42 25.05 2.75
N GLY A 167 18.47 24.56 3.43
CA GLY A 167 18.82 24.99 4.79
C GLY A 167 17.73 24.73 5.82
N ARG A 168 16.94 23.67 5.65
CA ARG A 168 15.81 23.33 6.53
C ARG A 168 16.08 22.06 7.32
N ASP A 169 15.72 22.10 8.61
CA ASP A 169 15.76 20.93 9.47
C ASP A 169 14.82 19.83 8.96
N PHE A 170 15.34 18.61 8.91
CA PHE A 170 14.59 17.42 8.56
C PHE A 170 15.25 16.17 9.12
N GLN A 171 14.46 15.27 9.71
CA GLN A 171 14.98 14.02 10.28
C GLN A 171 14.30 12.80 9.64
N CYS A 172 15.04 11.72 9.47
CA CYS A 172 14.50 10.43 9.08
C CYS A 172 14.99 9.38 10.08
N MET A 173 14.05 8.64 10.65
CA MET A 173 14.29 7.57 11.62
C MET A 173 13.73 6.28 11.02
N LEU A 174 14.56 5.24 11.01
CA LEU A 174 14.28 3.91 10.45
C LEU A 174 14.44 2.85 11.54
#